data_AF-A0AA43D788-F1
#
_entry.id   AF-A0AA43D788-F1
#
_cell.length_a   1.000
_cell.length_b   1.000
_cell.length_c   1.000
_cell.angle_alpha   90.00
_cell.angle_beta   90.00
_cell.angle_gamma   90.00
#
_symmetry.space_group_name_H-M   'P 1'
#
loop_
_entity.id
_entity.type
_entity.pdbx_description
1 polymer ?
#
loop_
_entity_poly.entity_id
_entity_poly.type
_entity_poly.pdbx_seq_one_letter_code
_entity_poly.pdbx_strand_id
1 'polypeptide(L)'
;HMNAFIRTKWALTEDTPTIKAYNEKAWAETPETKLDPALSIALLKALHDKWISLLQNLGPNDFKREFLHPVTKKLTPMDRNIAIYAWHGEHHCAHLRIVANLK
;
A
#
# COMPACT_ATOMS: atom_id res chain seq x y z
N HIS A 1 -2.02 1.92 1.41
CA HIS A 1 -0.66 1.70 1.94
C HIS A 1 -0.58 0.54 2.93
N MET A 2 -1.47 0.42 3.94
CA MET A 2 -1.42 -0.71 4.90
C MET A 2 -1.42 -2.08 4.22
N ASN A 3 -2.36 -2.33 3.30
CA ASN A 3 -2.39 -3.58 2.53
C ASN A 3 -1.13 -3.81 1.71
N ALA A 4 -0.48 -2.75 1.20
CA ALA A 4 0.77 -2.86 0.46
C ALA A 4 1.94 -3.30 1.33
N PHE A 5 2.02 -2.75 2.55
CA PHE A 5 2.99 -3.16 3.56
C PHE A 5 2.78 -4.63 3.96
N ILE A 6 1.53 -5.05 4.17
CA ILE A 6 1.21 -6.47 4.48
C ILE A 6 1.61 -7.38 3.31
N ARG A 7 1.29 -7.01 2.07
CA ARG A 7 1.69 -7.77 0.87
C ARG A 7 3.20 -7.85 0.72
N THR A 8 3.92 -6.78 1.05
CA THR A 8 5.40 -6.77 1.11
C THR A 8 5.89 -7.82 2.10
N LYS A 9 5.31 -7.88 3.30
CA LYS A 9 5.67 -8.90 4.30
C LYS A 9 5.41 -10.31 3.79
N TRP A 10 4.22 -10.59 3.26
CA TRP A 10 3.90 -11.91 2.69
C TRP A 10 4.87 -12.30 1.58
N ALA A 11 5.10 -11.41 0.61
CA ALA A 11 6.01 -11.69 -0.50
C ALA A 11 7.43 -12.03 -0.02
N LEU A 12 7.90 -11.41 1.07
CA LEU A 12 9.21 -11.65 1.67
C LEU A 12 9.29 -12.95 2.49
N THR A 13 8.19 -13.40 3.07
CA THR A 13 8.19 -14.52 4.04
C THR A 13 7.59 -15.80 3.50
N GLU A 14 6.91 -15.76 2.37
CA GLU A 14 6.23 -16.90 1.76
C GLU A 14 6.68 -17.10 0.30
N ASP A 15 6.47 -18.31 -0.22
CA ASP A 15 6.73 -18.60 -1.64
C ASP A 15 5.50 -18.21 -2.47
N THR A 16 5.64 -17.11 -3.22
CA THR A 16 4.66 -16.58 -4.17
C THR A 16 3.21 -16.61 -3.64
N PRO A 17 2.93 -15.96 -2.49
CA PRO A 17 1.66 -16.10 -1.81
C PRO A 17 0.50 -15.51 -2.63
N THR A 18 -0.68 -16.11 -2.50
CA THR A 18 -1.92 -15.49 -2.98
C THR A 18 -2.42 -14.49 -1.95
N ILE A 19 -2.45 -13.22 -2.31
CA ILE A 19 -2.89 -12.15 -1.38
C ILE A 19 -4.40 -12.16 -1.18
N LYS A 20 -4.87 -11.50 -0.13
CA LYS A 20 -6.31 -11.19 0.03
C LYS A 20 -6.69 -9.92 -0.75
N ALA A 21 -7.69 -10.04 -1.62
CA ALA A 21 -8.39 -8.89 -2.17
C ALA A 21 -9.40 -8.34 -1.14
N TYR A 22 -9.69 -7.05 -1.21
CA TYR A 22 -10.65 -6.39 -0.32
C TYR A 22 -11.53 -5.43 -1.11
N ASN A 23 -12.73 -5.17 -0.60
CA ASN A 23 -13.66 -4.24 -1.21
C ASN A 23 -13.40 -2.83 -0.65
N GLU A 24 -12.54 -2.06 -1.32
CA GLU A 24 -12.15 -0.71 -0.89
C GLU A 24 -13.33 0.26 -0.80
N LYS A 25 -14.35 0.11 -1.66
CA LYS A 25 -15.57 0.92 -1.62
C LYS A 25 -16.35 0.66 -0.34
N ALA A 26 -16.55 -0.62 -0.01
CA ALA A 26 -17.23 -0.98 1.24
C ALA A 26 -16.44 -0.53 2.48
N TRP A 27 -15.10 -0.56 2.42
CA TRP A 27 -14.25 -0.07 3.51
C TRP A 27 -14.37 1.46 3.70
N ALA A 28 -14.49 2.22 2.61
CA ALA A 28 -14.67 3.68 2.70
C ALA A 28 -15.96 4.10 3.43
N GLU A 29 -16.97 3.23 3.45
CA GLU A 29 -18.27 3.47 4.09
C GLU A 29 -18.34 3.02 5.57
N THR A 30 -17.25 2.46 6.11
CA THR A 30 -17.22 2.04 7.53
C THR A 30 -17.22 3.24 8.48
N PRO A 31 -17.78 3.12 9.71
CA PRO A 31 -18.05 4.29 10.55
C PRO A 31 -16.82 5.11 10.95
N GLU A 32 -15.65 4.49 11.10
CA GLU A 32 -14.42 5.15 11.53
C GLU A 32 -13.85 6.11 10.48
N THR A 33 -14.28 6.02 9.21
CA THR A 33 -13.78 6.90 8.14
C THR A 33 -14.20 8.37 8.33
N LYS A 34 -15.16 8.62 9.23
CA LYS A 34 -15.64 9.96 9.62
C LYS A 34 -14.90 10.55 10.82
N LEU A 35 -13.97 9.81 11.44
CA LEU A 35 -13.15 10.33 12.53
C LEU A 35 -12.18 11.41 12.03
N ASP A 36 -11.58 12.13 12.98
CA ASP A 36 -10.56 13.14 12.68
C ASP A 36 -9.44 12.53 11.78
N PRO A 37 -9.19 13.09 10.59
CA PRO A 37 -8.13 12.66 9.69
C PRO A 37 -6.74 12.62 10.32
N ALA A 38 -6.48 13.41 11.37
CA ALA A 38 -5.22 13.41 12.10
C ALA A 38 -4.83 12.00 12.60
N LEU A 39 -5.81 11.18 12.99
CA LEU A 39 -5.57 9.78 13.39
C LEU A 39 -5.02 8.94 12.23
N SER A 40 -5.61 9.09 11.05
CA SER A 40 -5.16 8.38 9.83
C SER A 40 -3.79 8.88 9.36
N ILE A 41 -3.51 10.18 9.49
CA ILE A 41 -2.19 10.76 9.17
C ILE A 41 -1.12 10.19 10.10
N ALA A 42 -1.37 10.13 11.41
CA ALA A 42 -0.44 9.54 12.37
C ALA A 42 -0.18 8.05 12.07
N LEU A 43 -1.23 7.29 11.74
CA LEU A 43 -1.13 5.89 11.32
C LEU A 43 -0.27 5.74 10.05
N LEU A 44 -0.52 6.55 9.03
CA LEU A 44 0.24 6.51 7.77
C LEU A 44 1.72 6.84 7.98
N LYS A 45 2.03 7.82 8.84
CA LYS A 45 3.42 8.18 9.17
C LYS A 45 4.16 7.00 9.78
N ALA A 46 3.62 6.42 10.86
CA ALA A 46 4.23 5.25 11.51
C ALA A 46 4.34 4.04 10.57
N LEU A 47 3.34 3.83 9.72
CA LEU A 47 3.35 2.79 8.70
C LEU A 47 4.49 3.00 7.70
N HIS A 48 4.65 4.21 7.16
CA HIS A 48 5.69 4.52 6.19
C HIS A 48 7.09 4.46 6.80
N ASP A 49 7.28 4.92 8.04
CA ASP A 49 8.57 4.80 8.73
C ASP A 49 9.03 3.33 8.81
N LYS A 50 8.12 2.43 9.22
CA LYS A 50 8.39 0.98 9.27
C LYS A 50 8.61 0.38 7.88
N TRP A 51 7.82 0.81 6.89
CA TRP A 51 7.90 0.25 5.55
C TRP A 51 9.18 0.69 4.82
N ILE A 52 9.55 1.97 4.89
CA ILE A 52 10.79 2.50 4.31
C ILE A 52 12.00 1.83 4.97
N SER A 53 12.02 1.74 6.30
CA SER A 53 13.11 1.05 7.02
C SER A 53 13.27 -0.40 6.56
N LEU A 54 12.17 -1.14 6.37
CA LEU A 54 12.21 -2.47 5.78
C LEU A 54 12.82 -2.45 4.37
N LEU A 55 12.30 -1.61 3.47
CA LEU A 55 12.73 -1.57 2.07
C LEU A 55 14.21 -1.20 1.90
N GLN A 56 14.73 -0.31 2.75
CA GLN A 56 16.15 0.09 2.73
C GLN A 56 17.11 -1.05 3.10
N ASN A 57 16.61 -2.10 3.76
CA ASN A 57 17.40 -3.25 4.21
C ASN A 57 17.24 -4.49 3.31
N LEU A 58 16.56 -4.37 2.16
CA LEU A 58 16.35 -5.47 1.23
C LEU A 58 17.44 -5.55 0.16
N GLY A 59 17.78 -6.77 -0.24
CA GLY A 59 18.69 -7.01 -1.35
C GLY A 59 17.99 -6.94 -2.71
N PRO A 60 18.73 -6.80 -3.83
CA PRO A 60 18.15 -6.70 -5.17
C PRO A 60 17.23 -7.87 -5.57
N ASN A 61 17.48 -9.07 -5.04
CA ASN A 61 16.64 -10.24 -5.32
C ASN A 61 15.33 -10.26 -4.53
N ASP A 62 15.28 -9.62 -3.35
CA ASP A 62 14.04 -9.52 -2.58
C ASP A 62 12.99 -8.74 -3.37
N PHE A 63 13.40 -7.67 -4.06
CA PHE A 63 12.53 -6.86 -4.92
C PHE A 63 11.89 -7.61 -6.09
N LYS A 64 12.49 -8.74 -6.49
CA LYS A 64 11.97 -9.62 -7.55
C LYS A 64 10.97 -10.65 -7.02
N ARG A 65 10.82 -10.79 -5.69
CA ARG A 65 9.80 -11.68 -5.11
C ARG A 65 8.41 -11.17 -5.48
N GLU A 66 7.49 -12.11 -5.63
CA GLU A 66 6.17 -11.83 -6.20
C GLU A 66 5.05 -12.28 -5.26
N PHE A 67 3.85 -11.77 -5.53
CA PHE A 67 2.62 -12.31 -4.98
C PHE A 67 1.56 -12.43 -6.08
N LEU A 68 0.62 -13.36 -5.93
CA LEU A 68 -0.48 -13.57 -6.85
C LEU A 68 -1.72 -12.80 -6.39
N HIS A 69 -2.28 -11.97 -7.26
CA HIS A 69 -3.58 -11.35 -6.99
C HIS A 69 -4.73 -12.34 -7.30
N PRO A 70 -5.62 -12.65 -6.34
CA PRO A 70 -6.56 -13.77 -6.46
C PRO A 70 -7.63 -13.58 -7.55
N VAL A 71 -8.01 -12.34 -7.84
CA VAL A 71 -9.02 -12.01 -8.87
C VAL A 71 -8.40 -11.89 -10.26
N THR A 72 -7.45 -10.97 -10.44
CA THR A 72 -6.81 -10.73 -11.75
C THR A 72 -5.86 -11.86 -12.19
N LYS A 73 -5.50 -12.78 -11.29
CA LYS A 73 -4.52 -13.87 -11.50
C LYS A 73 -3.14 -13.36 -11.96
N LYS A 74 -2.84 -12.08 -11.72
CA LYS A 74 -1.55 -11.48 -12.07
C LYS A 74 -0.54 -11.72 -10.95
N LEU A 75 0.63 -12.22 -11.34
CA LEU A 75 1.83 -12.15 -10.53
C LEU A 75 2.32 -10.70 -10.51
N THR A 76 2.60 -10.20 -9.32
CA THR A 76 3.06 -8.83 -9.11
C THR A 76 4.39 -8.89 -8.35
N PRO A 77 5.50 -8.54 -9.01
CA PRO A 77 6.77 -8.33 -8.34
C PRO A 77 6.71 -7.18 -7.34
N MET A 78 7.53 -7.27 -6.30
CA MET A 78 7.53 -6.29 -5.21
C MET A 78 8.02 -4.91 -5.68
N ASP A 79 8.99 -4.83 -6.58
CA ASP A 79 9.43 -3.56 -7.17
C ASP A 79 8.28 -2.78 -7.81
N ARG A 80 7.45 -3.46 -8.61
CA ARG A 80 6.26 -2.91 -9.25
C ARG A 80 5.22 -2.51 -8.21
N ASN A 81 4.99 -3.34 -7.20
CA ASN A 81 4.06 -3.00 -6.13
C ASN A 81 4.48 -1.71 -5.40
N ILE A 82 5.77 -1.56 -5.07
CA ILE A 82 6.29 -0.35 -4.41
C ILE A 82 6.10 0.88 -5.31
N ALA A 83 6.44 0.77 -6.60
CA ALA A 83 6.27 1.87 -7.56
C ALA A 83 4.79 2.28 -7.70
N ILE A 84 3.86 1.31 -7.76
CA ILE A 84 2.42 1.58 -7.78
C ILE A 84 2.01 2.34 -6.52
N TYR A 85 2.51 1.97 -5.34
CA TYR A 85 2.12 2.64 -4.10
C TYR A 85 2.78 4.01 -3.90
N ALA A 86 3.93 4.27 -4.51
CA ALA A 86 4.48 5.62 -4.62
C ALA A 86 3.56 6.51 -5.47
N TRP A 87 3.19 6.06 -6.67
CA TRP A 87 2.21 6.76 -7.52
C TRP A 87 0.85 6.94 -6.82
N HIS A 88 0.35 5.92 -6.15
CA HIS A 88 -0.95 5.95 -5.47
C HIS A 88 -1.03 7.04 -4.40
N GLY A 89 0.05 7.23 -3.64
CA GLY A 89 0.14 8.32 -2.66
C GLY A 89 0.02 9.69 -3.34
N GLU A 90 0.84 9.95 -4.35
CA GLU A 90 0.82 11.20 -5.11
C GLU A 90 -0.53 11.44 -5.81
N HIS A 91 -1.13 10.39 -6.37
CA HIS A 91 -2.43 10.43 -7.02
C HIS A 91 -3.53 10.91 -6.07
N HIS A 92 -3.63 10.34 -4.87
CA HIS A 92 -4.65 10.76 -3.91
C HIS A 92 -4.34 12.13 -3.28
N CYS A 93 -3.07 12.47 -3.06
CA CYS A 93 -2.70 13.82 -2.66
C CYS A 93 -3.10 14.85 -3.72
N ALA A 94 -2.94 14.55 -5.01
CA ALA A 94 -3.38 15.43 -6.09
C ALA A 94 -4.90 15.63 -6.09
N HIS A 95 -5.70 14.58 -5.84
CA HIS A 95 -7.15 14.74 -5.66
C HIS A 95 -7.51 15.70 -4.52
N LEU A 96 -6.82 15.60 -3.37
CA LEU A 96 -7.03 16.52 -2.26
C LEU A 96 -6.66 17.96 -2.61
N ARG A 97 -5.55 18.17 -3.33
CA ARG A 97 -5.13 19.49 -3.81
C ARG A 97 -6.20 20.12 -4.72
N ILE A 98 -6.75 19.34 -5.65
CA ILE A 98 -7.84 19.80 -6.54
C ILE A 98 -9.05 20.27 -5.74
N VAL A 99 -9.53 19.45 -4.79
CA VAL A 99 -10.71 19.78 -3.98
C VAL A 99 -10.46 20.97 -3.05
N ALA A 100 -9.24 21.08 -2.50
CA ALA A 100 -8.84 22.21 -1.66
C ALA A 100 -8.50 23.48 -2.48
N ASN A 101 -8.56 23.42 -3.81
CA ASN A 101 -8.13 24.48 -4.72
C ASN A 101 -6.68 24.96 -4.45
N LEU A 102 -5.82 24.03 -4.03
CA LEU A 102 -4.39 24.24 -3.85
C LEU A 102 -3.71 23.81 -5.16
N LYS A 103 -2.97 24.73 -5.79
CA LYS A 103 -2.22 24.44 -7.03
C LYS A 103 -1.00 23.56 -6.75
#